data_AF-G3YG15-F1
#
_entry.id   AF-G3YG15-F1
#
_cell.length_a   1.000
_cell.length_b   1.000
_cell.length_c   1.000
_cell.angle_alpha   90.00
_cell.angle_beta   90.00
_cell.angle_gamma   90.00
#
_symmetry.space_group_name_H-M   'P 1'
#
loop_
_entity.id
_entity.type
_entity.pdbx_description
1 polymer ?
#
loop_
_entity_poly.entity_id
_entity_poly.type
_entity_poly.pdbx_seq_one_letter_code
_entity_poly.pdbx_strand_id
1 'polypeptide(L)'
;TYRAGQRLYGWDPRKTDPAEQLADWWYWDWGAASPPEMHSEVFGVISEIATYWYFSEEDRFVCDEPGYVSALRNTVDSVLDRVRVNNKVTSIKHDLSGVTVTSNNGCVNAKYSIVTFSLGVLQKGDVKFDPPLPDWKAQGIAGFEMATYTKIFLKFPTSFWDKEKFILWADPHVRGNYPVFQPLDLDGLYEGSNILVATVTGERAYRVESQDPEVTKQEIYDILRKMYFDRDVTYPEDIYFANWSKWDWAYGSYSYWPASTSLQEHQNLRANVDSVFFAGEATSQEFFGYLHGAYYEGKHVAEFLAPCIKVNQAGCTEKKYDVLTGVTPYDLYNPDNGW
;
A
#
# COMPACT_ATOMS: atom_id res chain seq x y z
N THR A 1 -1.65 18.78 -7.58
CA THR A 1 -2.16 17.80 -6.59
C THR A 1 -3.47 17.26 -7.12
N TYR A 2 -3.89 16.06 -6.72
CA TYR A 2 -5.19 15.53 -7.13
C TYR A 2 -6.35 16.46 -6.73
N ARG A 3 -6.26 17.12 -5.56
CA ARG A 3 -7.20 18.17 -5.14
C ARG A 3 -7.34 19.33 -6.15
N ALA A 4 -6.25 19.73 -6.81
CA ALA A 4 -6.29 20.79 -7.81
C ALA A 4 -7.10 20.32 -9.04
N GLY A 5 -6.89 19.09 -9.50
CA GLY A 5 -7.69 18.47 -10.56
C GLY A 5 -9.17 18.45 -10.21
N GLN A 6 -9.55 17.97 -9.02
CA GLN A 6 -10.94 17.96 -8.56
C GLN A 6 -11.61 19.35 -8.63
N ARG A 7 -10.91 20.42 -8.22
CA ARG A 7 -11.42 21.80 -8.29
C ARG A 7 -11.65 22.27 -9.71
N LEU A 8 -10.79 21.89 -10.66
CA LEU A 8 -10.97 22.20 -12.08
C LEU A 8 -12.22 21.53 -12.66
N TYR A 9 -12.63 20.39 -12.12
CA TYR A 9 -13.88 19.69 -12.45
C TYR A 9 -15.06 20.07 -11.55
N GLY A 10 -14.92 21.11 -10.71
CA GLY A 10 -16.02 21.65 -9.90
C GLY A 10 -16.28 20.93 -8.57
N TRP A 11 -15.35 20.11 -8.08
CA TRP A 11 -15.43 19.46 -6.77
C TRP A 11 -14.48 20.10 -5.75
N ASP A 12 -15.04 20.79 -4.75
CA ASP A 12 -14.30 21.36 -3.61
C ASP A 12 -15.18 21.31 -2.34
N PRO A 13 -15.14 20.20 -1.58
CA PRO A 13 -16.06 19.96 -0.47
C PRO A 13 -15.79 20.92 0.69
N ARG A 14 -16.86 21.53 1.21
CA ARG A 14 -16.83 22.46 2.34
C ARG A 14 -16.34 21.74 3.58
N LYS A 15 -15.27 22.26 4.20
CA LYS A 15 -14.66 21.67 5.40
C LYS A 15 -15.61 21.59 6.61
N THR A 16 -16.67 22.40 6.61
CA THR A 16 -17.70 22.45 7.67
C THR A 16 -18.93 21.58 7.38
N ASP A 17 -19.01 20.94 6.20
CA ASP A 17 -20.14 20.08 5.83
C ASP A 17 -19.74 18.60 5.98
N PRO A 18 -20.26 17.89 6.99
CA PRO A 18 -19.86 16.51 7.26
C PRO A 18 -20.18 15.55 6.11
N ALA A 19 -21.29 15.78 5.40
CA ALA A 19 -21.69 14.92 4.29
C ALA A 19 -20.75 15.09 3.10
N GLU A 20 -20.36 16.34 2.79
CA GLU A 20 -19.36 16.60 1.73
C GLU A 20 -17.98 16.06 2.11
N GLN A 21 -17.56 16.20 3.38
CA GLN A 21 -16.28 15.63 3.83
C GLN A 21 -16.27 14.10 3.80
N LEU A 22 -17.38 13.45 4.16
CA LEU A 22 -17.54 12.00 4.05
C LEU A 22 -17.52 11.56 2.59
N ALA A 23 -18.27 12.22 1.70
CA ALA A 23 -18.29 11.88 0.28
C ALA A 23 -16.89 12.00 -0.35
N ASP A 24 -16.15 13.04 0.00
CA ASP A 24 -14.78 13.25 -0.45
C ASP A 24 -13.81 12.20 0.10
N TRP A 25 -13.93 11.84 1.37
CA TRP A 25 -13.12 10.77 1.98
C TRP A 25 -13.44 9.41 1.36
N TRP A 26 -14.72 9.11 1.16
CA TRP A 26 -15.19 7.86 0.54
C TRP A 26 -14.67 7.71 -0.87
N TYR A 27 -14.67 8.80 -1.64
CA TYR A 27 -14.23 8.76 -3.02
C TYR A 27 -12.72 8.57 -3.15
N TRP A 28 -11.92 9.22 -2.30
CA TRP A 28 -10.46 9.23 -2.45
C TRP A 28 -9.71 8.49 -1.35
N ASP A 29 -9.78 8.98 -0.11
CA ASP A 29 -8.99 8.45 1.01
C ASP A 29 -9.26 6.96 1.29
N TRP A 30 -10.46 6.47 0.98
CA TRP A 30 -10.83 5.05 1.09
C TRP A 30 -9.89 4.13 0.32
N GLY A 31 -9.43 4.53 -0.86
CA GLY A 31 -8.45 3.75 -1.63
C GLY A 31 -7.03 4.26 -1.39
N ALA A 32 -6.85 5.58 -1.46
CA ALA A 32 -5.55 6.22 -1.47
C ALA A 32 -4.87 6.30 -0.08
N ALA A 33 -5.61 6.01 0.99
CA ALA A 33 -5.19 6.09 2.39
C ALA A 33 -4.69 7.46 2.88
N SER A 34 -4.81 8.52 2.07
CA SER A 34 -4.50 9.88 2.45
C SER A 34 -5.29 10.90 1.62
N PRO A 35 -5.38 12.19 2.06
CA PRO A 35 -6.19 13.20 1.40
C PRO A 35 -5.65 13.61 0.02
N PRO A 36 -6.51 14.02 -0.93
CA PRO A 36 -6.13 14.28 -2.32
C PRO A 36 -5.16 15.45 -2.53
N GLU A 37 -5.01 16.34 -1.55
CA GLU A 37 -3.97 17.36 -1.54
C GLU A 37 -2.54 16.79 -1.42
N MET A 38 -2.37 15.58 -0.89
CA MET A 38 -1.07 14.92 -0.75
C MET A 38 -0.61 14.22 -2.03
N HIS A 39 -1.55 13.84 -2.90
CA HIS A 39 -1.26 13.01 -4.06
C HIS A 39 -0.94 13.81 -5.31
N SER A 40 -0.08 13.23 -6.15
CA SER A 40 0.04 13.67 -7.55
C SER A 40 -1.29 13.53 -8.26
N GLU A 41 -1.62 14.54 -9.08
CA GLU A 41 -2.81 14.51 -9.91
C GLU A 41 -2.72 13.39 -10.95
N VAL A 42 -1.61 13.36 -11.69
CA VAL A 42 -1.41 12.43 -12.82
C VAL A 42 -1.41 10.99 -12.31
N PHE A 43 -0.50 10.68 -11.38
CA PHE A 43 -0.32 9.32 -10.87
C PHE A 43 -1.49 8.85 -10.01
N GLY A 44 -2.14 9.76 -9.28
CA GLY A 44 -3.36 9.45 -8.55
C GLY A 44 -4.49 8.97 -9.48
N VAL A 45 -4.73 9.72 -10.57
CA VAL A 45 -5.74 9.34 -11.57
C VAL A 45 -5.40 8.01 -12.25
N ILE A 46 -4.14 7.79 -12.61
CA ILE A 46 -3.73 6.56 -13.31
C ILE A 46 -3.90 5.35 -12.43
N SER A 47 -3.49 5.42 -11.17
CA SER A 47 -3.66 4.31 -10.24
C SER A 47 -5.13 3.91 -10.12
N GLU A 48 -6.04 4.88 -10.00
CA GLU A 48 -7.47 4.58 -9.99
C GLU A 48 -7.96 3.97 -11.31
N ILE A 49 -7.59 4.55 -12.46
CA ILE A 49 -8.03 4.04 -13.78
C ILE A 49 -7.48 2.63 -14.02
N ALA A 50 -6.17 2.46 -13.86
CA ALA A 50 -5.46 1.23 -14.15
C ALA A 50 -5.89 0.10 -13.19
N THR A 51 -6.23 0.40 -11.95
CA THR A 51 -6.68 -0.64 -11.02
C THR A 51 -8.18 -0.93 -11.11
N TYR A 52 -9.06 0.07 -11.07
CA TYR A 52 -10.50 -0.18 -10.99
C TYR A 52 -11.16 -0.40 -12.34
N TRP A 53 -10.67 0.21 -13.42
CA TRP A 53 -11.35 0.19 -14.72
C TRP A 53 -10.74 -0.80 -15.71
N TYR A 54 -9.56 -1.33 -15.41
CA TYR A 54 -8.82 -2.21 -16.33
C TYR A 54 -9.19 -3.69 -16.18
N PHE A 55 -9.39 -4.18 -14.95
CA PHE A 55 -9.50 -5.62 -14.69
C PHE A 55 -10.93 -6.16 -14.65
N SER A 56 -11.89 -5.38 -14.18
CA SER A 56 -13.27 -5.80 -13.97
C SER A 56 -14.19 -4.58 -13.88
N GLU A 57 -15.45 -4.72 -14.30
CA GLU A 57 -16.49 -3.70 -14.04
C GLU A 57 -17.05 -3.82 -12.60
N GLU A 58 -16.67 -4.87 -11.87
CA GLU A 58 -17.15 -5.16 -10.52
C GLU A 58 -16.00 -5.39 -9.53
N ASP A 59 -16.15 -4.83 -8.33
CA ASP A 59 -15.32 -5.14 -7.17
C ASP A 59 -15.85 -6.40 -6.46
N ARG A 60 -15.01 -7.43 -6.37
CA ARG A 60 -15.34 -8.69 -5.70
C ARG A 60 -14.61 -8.81 -4.37
N PHE A 61 -15.35 -9.23 -3.35
CA PHE A 61 -14.78 -9.54 -2.05
C PHE A 61 -14.34 -11.01 -2.00
N VAL A 62 -13.09 -11.24 -1.61
CA VAL A 62 -12.54 -12.59 -1.48
C VAL A 62 -12.91 -13.13 -0.09
N CYS A 63 -13.93 -13.97 -0.04
CA CYS A 63 -14.46 -14.55 1.19
C CYS A 63 -13.94 -15.97 1.49
N ASP A 64 -13.18 -16.57 0.57
CA ASP A 64 -12.63 -17.91 0.76
C ASP A 64 -11.77 -17.97 2.04
N GLU A 65 -11.98 -18.99 2.87
CA GLU A 65 -11.28 -19.18 4.15
C GLU A 65 -9.74 -19.10 4.05
N PRO A 66 -9.08 -19.65 3.00
CA PRO A 66 -7.63 -19.52 2.84
C PRO A 66 -7.15 -18.09 2.51
N GLY A 67 -8.09 -17.18 2.21
CA GLY A 67 -7.85 -15.80 1.79
C GLY A 67 -7.15 -15.69 0.45
N TYR A 68 -6.98 -14.46 -0.02
CA TYR A 68 -6.39 -14.18 -1.33
C TYR A 68 -4.93 -14.64 -1.47
N VAL A 69 -4.19 -14.73 -0.35
CA VAL A 69 -2.79 -15.20 -0.33
C VAL A 69 -2.66 -16.65 -0.78
N SER A 70 -3.70 -17.47 -0.60
CA SER A 70 -3.70 -18.87 -1.02
C SER A 70 -3.54 -19.04 -2.53
N ALA A 71 -4.20 -18.19 -3.33
CA ALA A 71 -4.11 -18.19 -4.78
C ALA A 71 -2.67 -17.97 -5.25
N LEU A 72 -1.93 -17.08 -4.57
CA LEU A 72 -0.51 -16.82 -4.87
C LEU A 72 0.40 -17.95 -4.40
N ARG A 73 0.18 -18.50 -3.20
CA ARG A 73 1.03 -19.58 -2.66
C ARG A 73 1.09 -20.78 -3.59
N ASN A 74 -0.07 -21.25 -4.07
CA ASN A 74 -0.15 -22.39 -4.97
C ASN A 74 0.68 -22.21 -6.26
N THR A 75 0.85 -20.97 -6.73
CA THR A 75 1.66 -20.68 -7.93
C THR A 75 3.16 -20.74 -7.69
N VAL A 76 3.61 -20.67 -6.43
CA VAL A 76 5.03 -20.63 -6.05
C VAL A 76 5.47 -21.82 -5.20
N ASP A 77 4.65 -22.86 -5.07
CA ASP A 77 4.93 -24.03 -4.23
C ASP A 77 6.30 -24.67 -4.50
N SER A 78 6.72 -24.67 -5.77
CA SER A 78 8.03 -25.24 -6.20
C SER A 78 9.27 -24.52 -5.66
N VAL A 79 9.11 -23.36 -5.03
CA VAL A 79 10.22 -22.58 -4.44
C VAL A 79 10.04 -22.32 -2.94
N LEU A 80 8.93 -22.74 -2.33
CA LEU A 80 8.65 -22.49 -0.91
C LEU A 80 9.65 -23.20 0.01
N ASP A 81 10.20 -24.33 -0.39
CA ASP A 81 11.26 -25.06 0.34
C ASP A 81 12.57 -24.26 0.43
N ARG A 82 12.76 -23.25 -0.42
CA ARG A 82 13.94 -22.36 -0.43
C ARG A 82 13.72 -21.07 0.36
N VAL A 83 12.50 -20.81 0.84
CA VAL A 83 12.16 -19.61 1.60
C VAL A 83 12.66 -19.76 3.04
N ARG A 84 13.46 -18.79 3.50
CA ARG A 84 13.99 -18.74 4.86
C ARG A 84 13.21 -17.72 5.69
N VAL A 85 12.30 -18.19 6.54
CA VAL A 85 11.59 -17.35 7.52
C VAL A 85 12.47 -17.04 8.74
N ASN A 86 12.09 -16.03 9.53
CA ASN A 86 12.86 -15.58 10.70
C ASN A 86 14.32 -15.19 10.36
N ASN A 87 14.54 -14.74 9.12
CA ASN A 87 15.84 -14.44 8.56
C ASN A 87 15.94 -12.97 8.12
N LYS A 88 16.05 -12.06 9.08
CA LYS A 88 16.10 -10.62 8.86
C LYS A 88 17.44 -10.24 8.23
N VAL A 89 17.40 -9.74 6.99
CA VAL A 89 18.55 -9.15 6.30
C VAL A 89 18.96 -7.85 7.01
N THR A 90 20.25 -7.64 7.20
CA THR A 90 20.81 -6.47 7.90
C THR A 90 21.79 -5.68 7.05
N SER A 91 22.43 -6.33 6.06
CA SER A 91 23.27 -5.62 5.10
C SER A 91 23.40 -6.36 3.76
N ILE A 92 23.69 -5.58 2.71
CA ILE A 92 23.92 -6.04 1.35
C ILE A 92 25.20 -5.38 0.87
N LYS A 93 26.26 -6.17 0.71
CA LYS A 93 27.45 -5.75 -0.03
C LYS A 93 27.23 -6.00 -1.50
N HIS A 94 27.58 -5.04 -2.36
CA HIS A 94 27.31 -5.16 -3.79
C HIS A 94 28.36 -4.46 -4.65
N ASP A 95 28.56 -5.02 -5.84
CA ASP A 95 29.31 -4.42 -6.94
C ASP A 95 28.82 -5.02 -8.27
N LEU A 96 29.47 -4.69 -9.38
CA LEU A 96 29.11 -5.20 -10.72
C LEU A 96 29.34 -6.72 -10.89
N SER A 97 30.06 -7.36 -9.97
CA SER A 97 30.40 -8.79 -10.00
C SER A 97 29.46 -9.65 -9.15
N GLY A 98 28.80 -9.07 -8.15
CA GLY A 98 27.77 -9.76 -7.38
C GLY A 98 27.37 -9.08 -6.08
N VAL A 99 26.77 -9.88 -5.20
CA VAL A 99 26.25 -9.44 -3.91
C VAL A 99 26.57 -10.43 -2.79
N THR A 100 26.80 -9.90 -1.60
CA THR A 100 26.81 -10.66 -0.34
C THR A 100 25.71 -10.11 0.56
N VAL A 101 24.67 -10.92 0.78
CA VAL A 101 23.54 -10.59 1.64
C VAL A 101 23.80 -11.17 3.03
N THR A 102 23.85 -10.32 4.05
CA THR A 102 24.02 -10.71 5.45
C THR A 102 22.71 -10.57 6.20
N SER A 103 22.42 -11.57 7.03
CA SER A 103 21.23 -11.67 7.87
C SER A 103 21.60 -12.08 9.30
N ASN A 104 20.62 -12.08 10.21
CA ASN A 104 20.80 -12.61 11.56
C ASN A 104 21.19 -14.10 11.61
N ASN A 105 20.98 -14.87 10.54
CA ASN A 105 21.36 -16.30 10.46
C ASN A 105 22.51 -16.59 9.49
N GLY A 106 23.31 -15.58 9.13
CA GLY A 106 24.50 -15.74 8.29
C GLY A 106 24.42 -15.04 6.94
N CYS A 107 25.28 -15.46 6.01
CA CYS A 107 25.48 -14.78 4.73
C CYS A 107 25.17 -15.67 3.52
N VAL A 108 24.71 -15.04 2.43
CA VAL A 108 24.50 -15.66 1.12
C VAL A 108 25.22 -14.84 0.07
N ASN A 109 26.02 -15.51 -0.78
CA ASN A 109 26.63 -14.89 -1.95
C ASN A 109 25.82 -15.23 -3.20
N ALA A 110 25.58 -14.24 -4.05
CA ALA A 110 24.88 -14.42 -5.31
C ALA A 110 25.43 -13.48 -6.39
N LYS A 111 25.12 -13.75 -7.65
CA LYS A 111 25.45 -12.82 -8.75
C LYS A 111 24.54 -11.59 -8.77
N TYR A 112 23.30 -11.75 -8.34
CA TYR A 112 22.28 -10.70 -8.33
C TYR A 112 21.43 -10.85 -7.07
N SER A 113 20.88 -9.74 -6.58
CA SER A 113 19.78 -9.74 -5.61
C SER A 113 18.59 -8.97 -6.17
N ILE A 114 17.39 -9.39 -5.77
CA ILE A 114 16.15 -8.64 -6.01
C ILE A 114 15.65 -8.22 -4.63
N VAL A 115 15.64 -6.92 -4.39
CA VAL A 115 15.16 -6.29 -3.17
C VAL A 115 13.68 -6.00 -3.32
N THR A 116 12.88 -6.63 -2.46
CA THR A 116 11.42 -6.45 -2.37
C THR A 116 10.99 -6.00 -0.98
N PHE A 117 11.86 -5.26 -0.29
CA PHE A 117 11.50 -4.61 0.96
C PHE A 117 10.37 -3.60 0.71
N SER A 118 9.52 -3.39 1.71
CA SER A 118 8.57 -2.27 1.64
C SER A 118 9.32 -0.96 1.47
N LEU A 119 8.66 0.03 0.86
CA LEU A 119 9.19 1.39 0.77
C LEU A 119 9.65 1.90 2.14
N GLY A 120 8.82 1.69 3.17
CA GLY A 120 9.12 2.11 4.53
C GLY A 120 10.41 1.49 5.10
N VAL A 121 10.71 0.21 4.82
CA VAL A 121 11.97 -0.43 5.23
C VAL A 121 13.17 0.22 4.53
N LEU A 122 13.05 0.54 3.24
CA LEU A 122 14.09 1.24 2.48
C LEU A 122 14.34 2.64 3.05
N GLN A 123 13.27 3.36 3.43
CA GLN A 123 13.34 4.71 3.99
C GLN A 123 13.94 4.76 5.41
N LYS A 124 13.69 3.74 6.25
CA LYS A 124 14.25 3.68 7.60
C LYS A 124 15.74 3.31 7.63
N GLY A 125 16.25 2.72 6.56
CA GLY A 125 17.66 2.33 6.47
C GLY A 125 18.01 1.12 7.36
N ASP A 126 17.02 0.26 7.63
CA ASP A 126 17.19 -0.96 8.44
C ASP A 126 18.18 -1.95 7.81
N VAL A 127 18.38 -1.85 6.49
CA VAL A 127 19.34 -2.64 5.71
C VAL A 127 20.45 -1.74 5.20
N LYS A 128 21.69 -2.05 5.59
CA LYS A 128 22.87 -1.28 5.15
C LYS A 128 23.35 -1.75 3.79
N PHE A 129 23.44 -0.84 2.83
CA PHE A 129 24.08 -1.09 1.54
C PHE A 129 25.55 -0.67 1.59
N ASP A 130 26.44 -1.53 1.08
CA ASP A 130 27.90 -1.30 1.03
C ASP A 130 28.45 -1.64 -0.37
N PRO A 131 28.78 -0.63 -1.20
CA PRO A 131 28.76 0.80 -0.90
C PRO A 131 27.32 1.34 -0.68
N PRO A 132 27.16 2.52 -0.02
CA PRO A 132 25.84 3.15 0.12
C PRO A 132 25.14 3.34 -1.23
N LEU A 133 23.81 3.32 -1.22
CA LEU A 133 23.04 3.64 -2.42
C LEU A 133 23.38 5.07 -2.88
N PRO A 134 23.53 5.29 -4.20
CA PRO A 134 23.87 6.61 -4.73
C PRO A 134 22.73 7.61 -4.48
N ASP A 135 23.06 8.90 -4.43
CA ASP A 135 22.12 9.97 -4.05
C ASP A 135 20.83 9.96 -4.86
N TRP A 136 20.89 9.70 -6.18
CA TRP A 136 19.71 9.63 -7.04
C TRP A 136 18.74 8.52 -6.62
N LYS A 137 19.25 7.37 -6.16
CA LYS A 137 18.45 6.24 -5.66
C LYS A 137 17.86 6.57 -4.29
N ALA A 138 18.69 7.12 -3.40
CA ALA A 138 18.25 7.52 -2.06
C ALA A 138 17.15 8.60 -2.13
N GLN A 139 17.28 9.57 -3.03
CA GLN A 139 16.25 10.58 -3.30
C GLN A 139 14.97 9.97 -3.86
N GLY A 140 15.07 9.04 -4.83
CA GLY A 140 13.91 8.31 -5.34
C GLY A 140 13.16 7.54 -4.25
N ILE A 141 13.87 6.90 -3.32
CA ILE A 141 13.26 6.23 -2.15
C ILE A 141 12.63 7.24 -1.18
N ALA A 142 13.32 8.33 -0.89
CA ALA A 142 12.85 9.33 0.08
C ALA A 142 11.68 10.18 -0.43
N GLY A 143 11.56 10.36 -1.76
CA GLY A 143 10.53 11.20 -2.37
C GLY A 143 9.15 10.56 -2.45
N PHE A 144 9.01 9.29 -2.11
CA PHE A 144 7.72 8.60 -2.03
C PHE A 144 7.22 8.55 -0.59
N GLU A 145 5.92 8.32 -0.41
CA GLU A 145 5.32 8.27 0.92
C GLU A 145 4.70 6.92 1.20
N MET A 146 4.81 6.49 2.47
CA MET A 146 4.27 5.22 2.94
C MET A 146 2.98 5.49 3.72
N ALA A 147 1.83 5.18 3.11
CA ALA A 147 0.54 5.37 3.75
C ALA A 147 0.26 4.32 4.83
N THR A 148 -0.71 4.61 5.69
CA THR A 148 -1.23 3.67 6.69
C THR A 148 -2.75 3.58 6.55
N TYR A 149 -3.22 2.35 6.37
CA TYR A 149 -4.61 1.96 6.18
C TYR A 149 -4.94 0.84 7.17
N THR A 150 -5.85 1.13 8.11
CA THR A 150 -6.14 0.21 9.22
C THR A 150 -7.59 -0.26 9.13
N LYS A 151 -7.77 -1.57 8.93
CA LYS A 151 -9.05 -2.26 9.12
C LYS A 151 -9.17 -2.75 10.55
N ILE A 152 -10.27 -2.41 11.19
CA ILE A 152 -10.57 -2.68 12.60
C ILE A 152 -11.74 -3.66 12.64
N PHE A 153 -11.46 -4.90 12.98
CA PHE A 153 -12.44 -5.96 13.12
C PHE A 153 -13.01 -5.92 14.53
N LEU A 154 -14.33 -5.84 14.66
CA LEU A 154 -15.03 -5.83 15.93
C LEU A 154 -16.00 -7.00 15.98
N LYS A 155 -15.87 -7.85 17.00
CA LYS A 155 -16.81 -8.95 17.25
C LYS A 155 -17.88 -8.47 18.21
N PHE A 156 -19.15 -8.69 17.87
CA PHE A 156 -20.29 -8.38 18.72
C PHE A 156 -21.05 -9.65 19.15
N PRO A 157 -21.77 -9.59 20.29
CA PRO A 157 -22.68 -10.67 20.68
C PRO A 157 -23.81 -10.88 19.67
N THR A 158 -24.34 -9.78 19.14
CA THR A 158 -25.45 -9.75 18.18
C THR A 158 -25.25 -8.62 17.17
N SER A 159 -25.79 -8.82 15.97
CA SER A 159 -25.76 -7.82 14.91
C SER A 159 -27.00 -6.94 14.99
N PHE A 160 -26.79 -5.66 15.30
CA PHE A 160 -27.84 -4.64 15.39
C PHE A 160 -27.87 -3.71 14.17
N TRP A 161 -26.89 -3.81 13.28
CA TRP A 161 -26.72 -2.94 12.10
C TRP A 161 -27.57 -3.38 10.91
N ASP A 162 -27.69 -2.48 9.94
CA ASP A 162 -28.32 -2.78 8.65
C ASP A 162 -27.46 -3.75 7.83
N LYS A 163 -28.12 -4.66 7.10
CA LYS A 163 -27.47 -5.69 6.27
C LYS A 163 -27.08 -5.14 4.89
N GLU A 164 -26.38 -4.02 4.89
CA GLU A 164 -25.86 -3.34 3.71
C GLU A 164 -24.35 -3.58 3.57
N LYS A 165 -23.83 -3.52 2.33
CA LYS A 165 -22.39 -3.72 2.07
C LYS A 165 -21.51 -2.68 2.78
N PHE A 166 -22.01 -1.46 2.89
CA PHE A 166 -21.31 -0.33 3.48
C PHE A 166 -22.30 0.51 4.29
N ILE A 167 -21.90 0.82 5.51
CA ILE A 167 -22.62 1.74 6.40
C ILE A 167 -21.68 2.92 6.64
N LEU A 168 -22.17 4.14 6.38
CA LEU A 168 -21.34 5.34 6.39
C LEU A 168 -21.65 6.23 7.59
N TRP A 169 -20.61 6.87 8.14
CA TRP A 169 -20.71 7.82 9.23
C TRP A 169 -20.09 9.17 8.86
N ALA A 170 -20.92 10.21 8.81
CA ALA A 170 -20.50 11.58 8.59
C ALA A 170 -20.24 12.27 9.93
N ASP A 171 -19.00 12.21 10.42
CA ASP A 171 -18.64 12.82 11.69
C ASP A 171 -18.73 14.37 11.61
N PRO A 172 -19.46 15.04 12.52
CA PRO A 172 -19.67 16.48 12.47
C PRO A 172 -18.44 17.33 12.82
N HIS A 173 -17.36 16.71 13.31
CA HIS A 173 -16.21 17.42 13.86
C HIS A 173 -14.88 16.96 13.26
N VAL A 174 -14.76 15.68 12.90
CA VAL A 174 -13.48 15.08 12.51
C VAL A 174 -13.64 14.23 11.25
N ARG A 175 -13.16 14.75 10.12
CA ARG A 175 -13.08 13.98 8.86
C ARG A 175 -12.26 12.69 9.06
N GLY A 176 -12.75 11.58 8.52
CA GLY A 176 -12.08 10.28 8.61
C GLY A 176 -12.21 9.58 9.97
N ASN A 177 -13.05 10.09 10.88
CA ASN A 177 -13.32 9.42 12.16
C ASN A 177 -14.27 8.24 12.00
N TYR A 178 -13.71 7.05 11.72
CA TYR A 178 -14.45 5.80 11.46
C TYR A 178 -15.59 5.97 10.43
N PRO A 179 -15.30 6.49 9.22
CA PRO A 179 -16.31 6.91 8.25
C PRO A 179 -17.06 5.75 7.58
N VAL A 180 -16.49 4.54 7.60
CA VAL A 180 -17.03 3.37 6.91
C VAL A 180 -17.02 2.17 7.83
N PHE A 181 -18.15 1.48 7.89
CA PHE A 181 -18.32 0.17 8.47
C PHE A 181 -18.75 -0.85 7.41
N GLN A 182 -18.16 -2.04 7.44
CA GLN A 182 -18.50 -3.16 6.57
C GLN A 182 -18.96 -4.36 7.40
N PRO A 183 -20.23 -4.74 7.34
CA PRO A 183 -20.72 -5.99 7.92
C PRO A 183 -20.08 -7.19 7.23
N LEU A 184 -19.52 -8.12 8.00
CA LEU A 184 -19.02 -9.39 7.46
C LEU A 184 -20.03 -10.53 7.55
N ASP A 185 -21.14 -10.30 8.24
CA ASP A 185 -22.19 -11.29 8.48
C ASP A 185 -23.39 -11.13 7.55
N LEU A 186 -23.12 -10.71 6.31
CA LEU A 186 -24.07 -10.68 5.20
C LEU A 186 -24.26 -12.08 4.63
N ASP A 187 -25.42 -12.30 3.99
CA ASP A 187 -25.74 -13.54 3.30
C ASP A 187 -24.67 -13.87 2.24
N GLY A 188 -24.17 -15.12 2.26
CA GLY A 188 -23.11 -15.59 1.37
C GLY A 188 -21.69 -15.10 1.68
N LEU A 189 -21.49 -14.39 2.81
CA LEU A 189 -20.17 -13.98 3.30
C LEU A 189 -19.74 -14.81 4.51
N TYR A 190 -19.78 -14.24 5.72
CA TYR A 190 -19.50 -14.93 6.98
C TYR A 190 -20.73 -14.86 7.88
N GLU A 191 -21.83 -15.44 7.42
CA GLU A 191 -23.13 -15.45 8.12
C GLU A 191 -22.99 -15.86 9.59
N GLY A 192 -23.64 -15.12 10.48
CA GLY A 192 -23.57 -15.35 11.93
C GLY A 192 -22.23 -15.00 12.58
N SER A 193 -21.25 -14.45 11.84
CA SER A 193 -19.99 -14.00 12.42
C SER A 193 -20.16 -12.85 13.40
N ASN A 194 -21.20 -12.01 13.24
CA ASN A 194 -21.41 -10.79 14.02
C ASN A 194 -20.14 -9.90 14.07
N ILE A 195 -19.41 -9.85 12.95
CA ILE A 195 -18.22 -9.02 12.80
C ILE A 195 -18.56 -7.79 11.98
N LEU A 196 -18.20 -6.62 12.52
CA LEU A 196 -18.27 -5.34 11.83
C LEU A 196 -16.84 -4.81 11.65
N VAL A 197 -16.50 -4.37 10.44
CA VAL A 197 -15.17 -3.82 10.14
C VAL A 197 -15.26 -2.31 9.98
N ALA A 198 -14.63 -1.57 10.88
CA ALA A 198 -14.41 -0.13 10.69
C ALA A 198 -13.10 0.11 9.94
N THR A 199 -13.04 1.14 9.10
CA THR A 199 -11.80 1.51 8.39
C THR A 199 -11.39 2.94 8.72
N VAL A 200 -10.10 3.14 8.97
CA VAL A 200 -9.48 4.46 9.12
C VAL A 200 -8.18 4.54 8.32
N THR A 201 -7.81 5.76 7.93
CA THR A 201 -6.64 6.03 7.08
C THR A 201 -5.82 7.21 7.61
N GLY A 202 -4.59 7.35 7.11
CA GLY A 202 -3.69 8.47 7.42
C GLY A 202 -3.51 8.69 8.92
N GLU A 203 -3.67 9.94 9.38
CA GLU A 203 -3.53 10.29 10.80
C GLU A 203 -4.45 9.51 11.73
N ARG A 204 -5.66 9.15 11.27
CA ARG A 204 -6.61 8.39 12.08
C ARG A 204 -6.14 6.95 12.26
N ALA A 205 -5.55 6.36 11.22
CA ALA A 205 -4.90 5.06 11.27
C ALA A 205 -3.70 5.06 12.24
N TYR A 206 -2.78 6.02 12.12
CA TYR A 206 -1.64 6.14 13.05
C TYR A 206 -2.09 6.28 14.51
N ARG A 207 -3.13 7.09 14.74
CA ARG A 207 -3.71 7.25 16.08
C ARG A 207 -4.22 5.91 16.61
N VAL A 208 -5.06 5.21 15.85
CA VAL A 208 -5.62 3.91 16.25
C VAL A 208 -4.51 2.89 16.51
N GLU A 209 -3.52 2.77 15.62
CA GLU A 209 -2.41 1.83 15.80
C GLU A 209 -1.57 2.18 17.04
N SER A 210 -1.53 3.45 17.46
CA SER A 210 -0.83 3.92 18.66
C SER A 210 -1.64 3.84 19.96
N GLN A 211 -2.94 3.60 19.88
CA GLN A 211 -3.89 3.71 20.97
C GLN A 211 -4.17 2.34 21.62
N ASP A 212 -4.61 2.36 22.88
CA ASP A 212 -5.12 1.16 23.55
C ASP A 212 -6.38 0.66 22.82
N PRO A 213 -6.46 -0.63 22.43
CA PRO A 213 -7.61 -1.17 21.72
C PRO A 213 -8.96 -0.98 22.42
N GLU A 214 -9.01 -0.94 23.76
CA GLU A 214 -10.27 -0.69 24.48
C GLU A 214 -10.76 0.75 24.30
N VAL A 215 -9.85 1.73 24.13
CA VAL A 215 -10.28 3.10 23.83
C VAL A 215 -10.83 3.18 22.41
N THR A 216 -10.21 2.50 21.44
CA THR A 216 -10.74 2.37 20.07
C THR A 216 -12.12 1.70 20.07
N LYS A 217 -12.31 0.61 20.83
CA LYS A 217 -13.61 -0.05 21.00
C LYS A 217 -14.66 0.92 21.55
N GLN A 218 -14.33 1.66 22.60
CA GLN A 218 -15.24 2.62 23.23
C GLN A 218 -15.65 3.74 22.26
N GLU A 219 -14.69 4.32 21.51
CA GLU A 219 -14.97 5.37 20.52
C GLU A 219 -15.93 4.89 19.42
N ILE A 220 -15.67 3.69 18.89
CA ILE A 220 -16.53 3.09 17.85
C ILE A 220 -17.91 2.76 18.43
N TYR A 221 -17.97 2.20 19.64
CA TYR A 221 -19.23 1.94 20.33
C TYR A 221 -20.08 3.21 20.50
N ASP A 222 -19.47 4.32 20.93
CA ASP A 222 -20.16 5.60 21.09
C ASP A 222 -20.69 6.16 19.77
N ILE A 223 -19.98 5.94 18.66
CA ILE A 223 -20.44 6.29 17.31
C ILE A 223 -21.62 5.41 16.91
N LEU A 224 -21.52 4.08 17.08
CA LEU A 224 -22.58 3.14 16.71
C LEU A 224 -23.86 3.39 17.50
N ARG A 225 -23.77 3.80 18.77
CA ARG A 225 -24.92 4.24 19.58
C ARG A 225 -25.60 5.50 19.06
N LYS A 226 -24.85 6.42 18.42
CA LYS A 226 -25.43 7.61 17.78
C LYS A 226 -26.10 7.24 16.46
N MET A 227 -25.48 6.34 15.69
CA MET A 227 -26.01 5.87 14.41
C MET A 227 -27.30 5.07 14.58
N TYR A 228 -27.33 4.17 15.56
CA TYR A 228 -28.43 3.25 15.84
C TYR A 228 -29.08 3.57 17.19
N PHE A 229 -29.44 4.84 17.41
CA PHE A 229 -29.95 5.35 18.68
C PHE A 229 -31.26 4.70 19.15
N ASP A 230 -31.99 4.08 18.24
CA ASP A 230 -33.26 3.38 18.45
C ASP A 230 -33.11 1.86 18.59
N ARG A 231 -31.88 1.33 18.55
CA ARG A 231 -31.58 -0.11 18.66
C ARG A 231 -30.79 -0.41 19.94
N ASP A 232 -30.84 -1.68 20.36
CA ASP A 232 -30.00 -2.18 21.45
C ASP A 232 -28.58 -2.44 20.94
N VAL A 233 -27.75 -1.41 20.96
CA VAL A 233 -26.35 -1.46 20.56
C VAL A 233 -25.53 -2.11 21.68
N THR A 234 -25.11 -3.35 21.46
CA THR A 234 -24.26 -4.11 22.37
C THR A 234 -22.80 -3.64 22.29
N TYR A 235 -22.06 -3.77 23.40
CA TYR A 235 -20.63 -3.46 23.42
C TYR A 235 -19.84 -4.57 22.69
N PRO A 236 -18.80 -4.25 21.90
CA PRO A 236 -18.00 -5.27 21.21
C PRO A 236 -17.25 -6.17 22.21
N GLU A 237 -17.35 -7.48 22.00
CA GLU A 237 -16.65 -8.50 22.79
C GLU A 237 -15.14 -8.45 22.54
N ASP A 238 -14.74 -8.27 21.29
CA ASP A 238 -13.34 -8.33 20.86
C ASP A 238 -13.03 -7.32 19.76
N ILE A 239 -11.74 -6.97 19.63
CA ILE A 239 -11.20 -6.08 18.60
C ILE A 239 -9.88 -6.62 18.05
N TYR A 240 -9.72 -6.53 16.73
CA TYR A 240 -8.44 -6.81 16.09
C TYR A 240 -8.14 -5.78 14.99
N PHE A 241 -6.91 -5.32 14.94
CA PHE A 241 -6.35 -4.59 13.81
C PHE A 241 -4.86 -4.87 13.71
N ALA A 242 -4.35 -4.92 12.48
CA ALA A 242 -2.92 -5.04 12.23
C ALA A 242 -2.24 -3.68 12.39
N ASN A 243 -1.14 -3.64 13.15
CA ASN A 243 -0.33 -2.43 13.35
C ASN A 243 0.74 -2.29 12.26
N TRP A 244 0.31 -2.11 11.02
CA TRP A 244 1.18 -2.05 9.85
C TRP A 244 2.30 -1.01 9.98
N SER A 245 1.99 0.16 10.57
CA SER A 245 2.97 1.23 10.76
C SER A 245 4.04 0.90 11.80
N LYS A 246 3.78 -0.07 12.68
CA LYS A 246 4.68 -0.47 13.77
C LYS A 246 5.52 -1.71 13.45
N TRP A 247 5.21 -2.43 12.38
CA TRP A 247 5.99 -3.58 11.96
C TRP A 247 7.30 -3.13 11.32
N ASP A 248 8.43 -3.56 11.87
CA ASP A 248 9.77 -3.16 11.42
C ASP A 248 10.17 -3.80 10.08
N TRP A 249 9.31 -4.63 9.50
CA TRP A 249 9.43 -5.17 8.14
C TRP A 249 8.41 -4.56 7.15
N ALA A 250 7.62 -3.57 7.57
CA ALA A 250 6.62 -2.91 6.72
C ALA A 250 6.66 -1.38 6.87
N TYR A 251 6.57 -0.85 8.08
CA TYR A 251 6.48 0.59 8.40
C TYR A 251 5.29 1.32 7.74
N GLY A 252 4.23 0.58 7.43
CA GLY A 252 3.00 1.12 6.84
C GLY A 252 2.30 0.06 5.98
N SER A 253 1.27 0.49 5.26
CA SER A 253 0.42 -0.38 4.46
C SER A 253 0.92 -0.48 3.01
N TYR A 254 1.04 0.67 2.33
CA TYR A 254 1.43 0.75 0.92
C TYR A 254 1.91 2.16 0.54
N SER A 255 2.65 2.26 -0.56
CA SER A 255 3.15 3.52 -1.07
C SER A 255 2.10 4.36 -1.82
N TYR A 256 2.34 5.66 -1.90
CA TYR A 256 1.69 6.55 -2.87
C TYR A 256 2.69 7.58 -3.40
N TRP A 257 2.32 8.21 -4.51
CA TRP A 257 3.08 9.27 -5.15
C TRP A 257 2.69 10.65 -4.60
N PRO A 258 3.59 11.35 -3.90
CA PRO A 258 3.36 12.73 -3.49
C PRO A 258 3.23 13.67 -4.68
N ALA A 259 2.57 14.81 -4.45
CA ALA A 259 2.39 15.83 -5.48
C ALA A 259 3.70 16.45 -6.01
N SER A 260 4.80 16.34 -5.24
CA SER A 260 6.11 16.84 -5.62
C SER A 260 6.91 15.88 -6.50
N THR A 261 6.47 14.61 -6.60
CA THR A 261 7.32 13.53 -7.11
C THR A 261 7.19 13.40 -8.62
N SER A 262 8.35 13.43 -9.27
CA SER A 262 8.52 13.37 -10.72
C SER A 262 8.57 11.93 -11.25
N LEU A 263 8.36 11.78 -12.56
CA LEU A 263 8.58 10.48 -13.21
C LEU A 263 10.04 10.00 -13.07
N GLN A 264 11.00 10.92 -13.13
CA GLN A 264 12.41 10.57 -12.96
C GLN A 264 12.69 9.98 -11.56
N GLU A 265 12.11 10.54 -10.51
CA GLU A 265 12.32 10.04 -9.14
C GLU A 265 11.77 8.62 -8.96
N HIS A 266 10.65 8.29 -9.61
CA HIS A 266 10.15 6.92 -9.65
C HIS A 266 11.06 5.97 -10.42
N GLN A 267 11.56 6.40 -11.58
CA GLN A 267 12.50 5.59 -12.34
C GLN A 267 13.79 5.37 -11.57
N ASN A 268 14.23 6.37 -10.83
CA ASN A 268 15.33 6.26 -9.88
C ASN A 268 14.99 5.29 -8.75
N LEU A 269 13.76 5.26 -8.22
CA LEU A 269 13.31 4.25 -7.24
C LEU A 269 13.32 2.82 -7.81
N ARG A 270 12.95 2.65 -9.09
CA ARG A 270 12.87 1.35 -9.78
C ARG A 270 14.23 0.80 -10.24
N ALA A 271 15.12 1.66 -10.73
CA ALA A 271 16.35 1.24 -11.43
C ALA A 271 17.30 0.38 -10.56
N ASN A 272 18.05 -0.56 -11.15
CA ASN A 272 19.05 -1.31 -10.41
C ASN A 272 20.26 -0.44 -9.99
N VAL A 273 20.92 -0.83 -8.90
CA VAL A 273 22.23 -0.31 -8.48
C VAL A 273 23.19 -1.48 -8.48
N ASP A 274 24.20 -1.44 -9.35
CA ASP A 274 25.11 -2.57 -9.57
C ASP A 274 24.33 -3.88 -9.78
N SER A 275 24.63 -4.91 -8.97
CA SER A 275 23.97 -6.22 -9.01
C SER A 275 22.72 -6.31 -8.11
N VAL A 276 22.20 -5.17 -7.63
CA VAL A 276 21.00 -5.07 -6.79
C VAL A 276 19.83 -4.50 -7.61
N PHE A 277 18.81 -5.33 -7.82
CA PHE A 277 17.57 -4.96 -8.49
C PHE A 277 16.49 -4.67 -7.47
N PHE A 278 15.50 -3.85 -7.84
CA PHE A 278 14.40 -3.46 -6.97
C PHE A 278 13.08 -3.83 -7.63
N ALA A 279 12.18 -4.40 -6.85
CA ALA A 279 10.82 -4.71 -7.30
C ALA A 279 9.87 -4.60 -6.11
N GLY A 280 8.61 -4.31 -6.37
CA GLY A 280 7.57 -4.21 -5.35
C GLY A 280 6.46 -3.30 -5.83
N GLU A 281 5.43 -3.12 -5.01
CA GLU A 281 4.33 -2.23 -5.40
C GLU A 281 4.82 -0.81 -5.69
N ALA A 282 5.78 -0.30 -4.89
CA ALA A 282 6.30 1.06 -5.03
C ALA A 282 7.12 1.30 -6.30
N THR A 283 7.53 0.24 -7.01
CA THR A 283 8.25 0.37 -8.29
C THR A 283 7.32 0.30 -9.50
N SER A 284 6.02 0.07 -9.27
CA SER A 284 5.00 0.04 -10.32
C SER A 284 4.41 1.43 -10.52
N GLN A 285 4.56 1.99 -11.71
CA GLN A 285 3.96 3.29 -12.03
C GLN A 285 2.43 3.24 -12.10
N GLU A 286 1.91 2.16 -12.67
CA GLU A 286 0.47 2.00 -12.96
C GLU A 286 -0.30 1.48 -11.74
N PHE A 287 0.33 0.60 -10.96
CA PHE A 287 -0.34 -0.22 -9.95
C PHE A 287 0.31 -0.11 -8.57
N PHE A 288 0.94 1.02 -8.27
CA PHE A 288 1.48 1.26 -6.92
C PHE A 288 0.38 1.13 -5.87
N GLY A 289 0.78 0.65 -4.71
CA GLY A 289 -0.09 0.32 -3.58
C GLY A 289 -0.93 -0.93 -3.73
N TYR A 290 -0.89 -1.60 -4.88
CA TYR A 290 -1.67 -2.81 -5.14
C TYR A 290 -0.80 -4.05 -5.31
N LEU A 291 -1.41 -5.19 -4.98
CA LEU A 291 -0.76 -6.50 -5.04
C LEU A 291 -0.29 -6.85 -6.44
N HIS A 292 -1.12 -6.59 -7.46
CA HIS A 292 -0.78 -6.93 -8.84
C HIS A 292 0.40 -6.09 -9.35
N GLY A 293 0.56 -4.85 -8.88
CA GLY A 293 1.78 -4.07 -9.12
C GLY A 293 3.04 -4.76 -8.61
N ALA A 294 3.01 -5.22 -7.34
CA ALA A 294 4.11 -6.00 -6.78
C ALA A 294 4.39 -7.30 -7.56
N TYR A 295 3.34 -7.99 -7.99
CA TYR A 295 3.46 -9.21 -8.80
C TYR A 295 4.11 -8.93 -10.16
N TYR A 296 3.62 -7.94 -10.90
CA TYR A 296 4.14 -7.62 -12.23
C TYR A 296 5.56 -7.09 -12.20
N GLU A 297 5.92 -6.27 -11.21
CA GLU A 297 7.29 -5.78 -11.04
C GLU A 297 8.26 -6.91 -10.66
N GLY A 298 7.84 -7.82 -9.77
CA GLY A 298 8.63 -9.01 -9.44
C GLY A 298 8.84 -9.92 -10.66
N LYS A 299 7.79 -10.14 -11.45
CA LYS A 299 7.85 -10.88 -12.71
C LYS A 299 8.78 -10.21 -13.73
N HIS A 300 8.65 -8.89 -13.90
CA HIS A 300 9.46 -8.10 -14.82
C HIS A 300 10.97 -8.27 -14.54
N VAL A 301 11.39 -8.05 -13.29
CA VAL A 301 12.81 -8.18 -12.92
C VAL A 301 13.31 -9.63 -13.09
N ALA A 302 12.48 -10.62 -12.75
CA ALA A 302 12.84 -12.03 -12.92
C ALA A 302 13.02 -12.41 -14.40
N GLU A 303 12.11 -11.98 -15.28
CA GLU A 303 12.19 -12.20 -16.72
C GLU A 303 13.38 -11.46 -17.35
N PHE A 304 13.66 -10.23 -16.87
CA PHE A 304 14.83 -9.46 -17.28
C PHE A 304 16.15 -10.15 -16.92
N LEU A 305 16.26 -10.71 -15.70
CA LEU A 305 17.49 -11.35 -15.22
C LEU A 305 17.70 -12.77 -15.76
N ALA A 306 16.64 -13.48 -16.16
CA ALA A 306 16.76 -14.88 -16.57
C ALA A 306 17.75 -15.13 -17.73
N PRO A 307 17.79 -14.32 -18.81
CA PRO A 307 18.81 -14.44 -19.86
C PRO A 307 20.23 -14.16 -19.36
N CYS A 308 20.40 -13.16 -18.49
CA CYS A 308 21.69 -12.77 -17.92
C CYS A 308 22.35 -13.90 -17.14
N ILE A 309 21.54 -14.62 -16.36
CA ILE A 309 22.00 -15.77 -15.58
C ILE A 309 22.42 -16.92 -16.50
N LYS A 310 21.69 -17.17 -17.59
CA LYS A 310 21.99 -18.25 -18.55
C LYS A 310 23.29 -18.01 -19.32
N VAL A 311 23.57 -16.76 -19.70
CA VAL A 311 24.76 -16.41 -20.51
C VAL A 311 25.98 -16.10 -19.63
N ASN A 312 25.82 -16.09 -18.30
CA ASN A 312 26.85 -15.65 -17.35
C ASN A 312 27.39 -14.25 -17.70
N GLN A 313 26.51 -13.37 -18.15
CA GLN A 313 26.86 -12.00 -18.50
C GLN A 313 26.99 -11.17 -17.22
N ALA A 314 28.12 -10.48 -17.06
CA ALA A 314 28.30 -9.49 -16.01
C ALA A 314 27.63 -8.17 -16.40
N GLY A 315 27.05 -7.46 -15.43
CA GLY A 315 26.57 -6.08 -15.62
C GLY A 315 25.26 -5.92 -16.39
N CYS A 316 24.31 -6.86 -16.24
CA CYS A 316 22.96 -6.61 -16.75
C CYS A 316 22.38 -5.36 -16.10
N THR A 317 22.03 -4.38 -16.95
CA THR A 317 21.59 -3.06 -16.52
C THR A 317 20.25 -2.78 -17.18
N GLU A 318 19.28 -2.29 -16.40
CA GLU A 318 18.00 -1.89 -16.96
C GLU A 318 18.12 -0.74 -17.98
N LYS A 319 17.10 -0.59 -18.82
CA LYS A 319 17.00 0.53 -19.76
C LYS A 319 17.02 1.84 -18.98
N LYS A 320 17.88 2.77 -19.40
CA LYS A 320 17.91 4.16 -18.91
C LYS A 320 16.99 5.02 -19.77
N TYR A 321 16.30 5.96 -19.13
CA TYR A 321 15.43 6.94 -19.77
C TYR A 321 16.02 8.35 -19.64
N ASP A 322 15.47 9.29 -20.40
CA ASP A 322 15.90 10.69 -20.34
C ASP A 322 15.62 11.29 -18.96
N VAL A 323 16.50 12.21 -18.55
CA VAL A 323 16.43 12.88 -17.25
C VAL A 323 15.29 13.91 -17.25
N LEU A 324 14.25 13.66 -16.45
CA LEU A 324 13.12 14.57 -16.28
C LEU A 324 13.19 15.32 -14.94
N THR A 325 13.35 16.63 -14.95
CA THR A 325 13.51 17.41 -13.71
C THR A 325 12.23 18.11 -13.27
N GLY A 326 12.00 18.17 -11.94
CA GLY A 326 10.86 18.87 -11.36
C GLY A 326 9.52 18.22 -11.69
N VAL A 327 8.44 19.01 -11.70
CA VAL A 327 7.11 18.51 -12.11
C VAL A 327 7.16 18.13 -13.59
N THR A 328 6.98 16.85 -13.90
CA THR A 328 6.98 16.32 -15.27
C THR A 328 5.75 16.85 -16.03
N PRO A 329 5.94 17.62 -17.13
CA PRO A 329 4.84 18.07 -17.97
C PRO A 329 4.09 16.91 -18.65
N TYR A 330 2.81 17.12 -18.98
CA TYR A 330 1.95 16.06 -19.52
C TYR A 330 2.46 15.41 -20.81
N ASP A 331 3.10 16.19 -21.69
CA ASP A 331 3.66 15.74 -22.96
C ASP A 331 4.89 14.82 -22.81
N LEU A 332 5.50 14.79 -21.61
CA LEU A 332 6.65 13.95 -21.31
C LEU A 332 6.28 12.59 -20.70
N TYR A 333 5.01 12.32 -20.42
CA TYR A 333 4.50 11.00 -20.04
C TYR A 333 4.27 10.13 -21.27
N ASN A 334 5.34 9.50 -21.77
CA ASN A 334 5.30 8.64 -22.96
C ASN A 334 6.33 7.49 -22.86
N PRO A 335 6.17 6.41 -23.67
CA PRO A 335 7.04 5.23 -23.58
C PRO A 335 8.54 5.50 -23.80
N ASP A 336 8.89 6.60 -24.48
CA ASP A 336 10.30 6.97 -24.72
C ASP A 336 10.97 7.46 -23.43
N ASN A 337 10.20 8.12 -22.58
CA ASN A 337 10.61 8.58 -21.27
C ASN A 337 10.33 7.58 -20.16
N GLY A 338 10.02 6.32 -20.48
CA GLY A 338 9.81 5.25 -19.49
C GLY A 338 8.50 5.37 -18.71
N TRP A 339 7.49 5.94 -19.39
CA TRP A 339 6.09 5.86 -19.01
C TRP A 339 5.48 4.52 -19.39
#